data_AF-A0A1X7VAF0-F1
#
_entry.id   AF-A0A1X7VAF0-F1
#
_cell.length_a   1.000
_cell.length_b   1.000
_cell.length_c   1.000
_cell.angle_alpha   90.00
_cell.angle_beta   90.00
_cell.angle_gamma   90.00
#
_symmetry.space_group_name_H-M   'P 1'
#
loop_
_entity.id
_entity.type
_entity.pdbx_description
1 polymer ?
#
loop_
_entity_poly.entity_id
_entity_poly.type
_entity_poly.pdbx_seq_one_letter_code
_entity_poly.pdbx_strand_id
1 'polypeptide(L)'
;MAGIMGEYDEATPLKSRYCTRRLTEEEYEEETSDYTQESLKQLLQFMDNNPEQYERIVKKRKKEEAENTGILSYIKVKMLSYIGGDDWGYSSPSKDEMRKEMGKMKQDMLTVFNYSQE
;
A
#
# COMPACT_ATOMS: atom_id res chain seq x y z
N MET A 1 -22.60 -13.11 -45.81
CA MET A 1 -21.20 -13.24 -45.35
C MET A 1 -21.21 -13.54 -43.86
N ALA A 2 -21.42 -14.81 -43.50
CA ALA A 2 -21.27 -15.25 -42.13
C ALA A 2 -19.82 -15.74 -41.99
N GLY A 3 -18.99 -14.97 -41.29
CA GLY A 3 -17.63 -15.36 -40.97
C GLY A 3 -17.68 -16.56 -40.04
N ILE A 4 -17.16 -17.70 -40.49
CA ILE A 4 -16.89 -18.86 -39.65
C ILE A 4 -15.81 -18.38 -38.67
N MET A 5 -16.17 -18.20 -37.40
CA MET A 5 -15.21 -18.09 -36.32
C MET A 5 -14.45 -19.43 -36.31
N GLY A 6 -13.21 -19.39 -36.80
CA GLY A 6 -12.33 -20.54 -36.84
C GLY A 6 -12.24 -21.16 -35.44
N GLU A 7 -12.32 -22.49 -35.43
CA GLU A 7 -12.19 -23.35 -34.27
C GLU A 7 -10.98 -22.90 -33.43
N TYR A 8 -11.19 -22.70 -32.12
CA TYR A 8 -10.09 -22.35 -31.21
C TYR A 8 -9.06 -23.48 -31.24
N ASP A 9 -7.77 -23.13 -31.25
CA ASP A 9 -6.70 -24.11 -31.07
C ASP A 9 -6.91 -24.88 -29.76
N GLU A 10 -6.65 -26.19 -29.78
CA GLU A 10 -6.70 -27.02 -28.58
C GLU A 10 -5.76 -26.47 -27.50
N ALA A 11 -6.24 -26.42 -26.25
CA ALA A 11 -5.48 -25.92 -25.13
C ALA A 11 -4.15 -26.67 -25.01
N THR A 12 -3.03 -25.95 -25.13
CA THR A 12 -1.71 -26.56 -25.02
C THR A 12 -1.48 -27.08 -23.60
N PRO A 13 -1.14 -28.37 -23.41
CA PRO A 13 -0.90 -28.91 -22.09
C PRO A 13 0.29 -28.20 -21.43
N LEU A 14 0.05 -27.66 -20.23
CA LEU A 14 1.09 -26.99 -19.45
C LEU A 14 2.22 -27.98 -19.12
N LYS A 15 3.45 -27.61 -19.46
CA LYS A 15 4.66 -28.43 -19.22
C LYS A 15 5.02 -28.54 -17.72
N SER A 16 4.43 -27.71 -16.88
CA SER A 16 4.67 -27.69 -15.43
C SER A 16 3.39 -27.39 -14.68
N ARG A 17 3.21 -28.06 -13.55
CA ARG A 17 2.20 -27.68 -12.56
C ARG A 17 2.75 -26.49 -11.76
N TYR A 18 2.11 -25.32 -11.90
CA TYR A 18 2.48 -24.12 -11.14
C TYR A 18 2.31 -24.33 -9.62
N CYS A 19 1.31 -25.11 -9.20
CA CYS A 19 1.17 -25.55 -7.81
C CYS A 19 1.71 -26.97 -7.68
N THR A 20 3.00 -27.09 -7.37
CA THR A 20 3.68 -28.39 -7.22
C THR A 20 3.27 -29.12 -5.93
N ARG A 21 2.85 -28.36 -4.92
CA ARG A 21 2.30 -28.82 -3.64
C ARG A 21 0.89 -28.25 -3.47
N ARG A 22 -0.06 -29.10 -3.08
CA ARG A 22 -1.39 -28.65 -2.62
C ARG A 22 -1.32 -28.61 -1.10
N LEU A 23 -1.49 -27.42 -0.53
CA LEU A 23 -1.63 -27.26 0.90
C LEU A 23 -3.01 -27.77 1.33
N THR A 24 -3.10 -28.32 2.53
CA THR A 24 -4.38 -28.43 3.21
C THR A 24 -4.86 -27.03 3.62
N GLU A 25 -6.12 -26.90 4.00
CA GLU A 25 -6.67 -25.64 4.50
C GLU A 25 -5.91 -25.18 5.77
N GLU A 26 -5.66 -26.12 6.69
CA GLU A 26 -4.89 -25.89 7.92
C GLU A 26 -3.46 -25.41 7.63
N GLU A 27 -2.75 -26.07 6.71
CA GLU A 27 -1.39 -25.67 6.31
C GLU A 27 -1.37 -24.29 5.64
N TYR A 28 -2.42 -23.96 4.88
CA TYR A 28 -2.54 -22.65 4.25
C TYR A 28 -2.80 -21.55 5.28
N GLU A 29 -3.68 -21.77 6.25
CA GLU A 29 -3.95 -20.82 7.34
C GLU A 29 -2.71 -20.58 8.20
N GLU A 30 -1.99 -21.63 8.56
CA GLU A 30 -0.73 -21.53 9.31
C GLU A 30 0.33 -20.76 8.53
N GLU A 31 0.59 -21.15 7.27
CA GLU A 31 1.61 -20.51 6.44
C GLU A 31 1.28 -19.04 6.14
N THR A 32 0.00 -18.72 5.91
CA THR A 32 -0.41 -17.33 5.67
C THR A 32 -0.35 -16.48 6.93
N SER A 33 -0.70 -17.02 8.10
CA SER A 33 -0.55 -16.32 9.39
C SER A 33 0.93 -16.00 9.67
N ASP A 34 1.79 -17.01 9.60
CA ASP A 34 3.23 -16.87 9.85
C ASP A 34 3.88 -15.88 8.89
N TYR A 35 3.57 -15.99 7.60
CA TYR A 35 4.12 -15.10 6.59
C TYR A 35 3.64 -13.65 6.80
N THR A 36 2.37 -13.46 7.17
CA THR A 36 1.81 -12.14 7.45
C THR A 36 2.46 -11.52 8.68
N GLN A 37 2.67 -12.31 9.75
CA GLN A 37 3.34 -11.87 10.97
C GLN A 37 4.77 -11.40 10.69
N GLU A 38 5.55 -12.21 9.96
CA GLU A 38 6.95 -11.89 9.66
C GLU A 38 7.03 -10.68 8.71
N SER A 39 6.16 -10.59 7.71
CA SER A 39 6.08 -9.43 6.82
C SER A 39 5.71 -8.15 7.56
N LEU A 40 4.77 -8.22 8.50
CA LEU A 40 4.37 -7.08 9.33
C LEU A 40 5.54 -6.61 10.19
N LYS A 41 6.26 -7.53 10.84
CA LYS A 41 7.45 -7.22 11.63
C LYS A 41 8.53 -6.53 10.78
N GLN A 42 8.81 -7.05 9.58
CA GLN A 42 9.76 -6.44 8.66
C GLN A 42 9.33 -5.05 8.22
N LEU A 43 8.03 -4.84 7.95
CA LEU A 43 7.49 -3.53 7.62
C LEU A 43 7.66 -2.53 8.78
N LEU A 44 7.34 -2.93 10.01
CA LEU A 44 7.49 -2.08 11.19
C LEU A 44 8.95 -1.67 11.40
N GLN A 45 9.89 -2.61 11.25
CA GLN A 45 11.33 -2.35 11.31
C GLN A 45 11.79 -1.43 10.18
N PHE A 46 11.31 -1.64 8.96
CA PHE A 46 11.61 -0.77 7.84
C PHE A 46 11.16 0.66 8.11
N MET A 47 9.97 0.85 8.67
CA MET A 47 9.45 2.16 9.06
C MET A 47 10.30 2.84 10.15
N ASP A 48 10.83 2.08 11.13
CA ASP A 48 11.74 2.63 12.14
C ASP A 48 13.09 3.07 11.54
N ASN A 49 13.60 2.29 10.58
CA ASN A 49 14.90 2.55 9.98
C ASN A 49 14.86 3.63 8.88
N ASN A 50 13.70 3.89 8.29
CA ASN A 50 13.53 4.80 7.14
C ASN A 50 12.41 5.83 7.38
N PRO A 51 12.51 6.69 8.41
CA PRO A 51 11.47 7.66 8.77
C PRO A 51 11.16 8.67 7.66
N GLU A 52 12.13 8.98 6.79
CA GLU A 52 11.98 9.88 5.65
C GLU A 52 11.03 9.35 4.57
N GLN A 53 10.95 8.02 4.41
CA GLN A 53 10.01 7.40 3.48
C GLN A 53 8.59 7.55 3.99
N TYR A 54 8.40 7.37 5.30
CA TYR A 54 7.13 7.62 5.94
C TYR A 54 6.70 9.09 5.84
N GLU A 55 7.64 10.01 6.08
CA GLU A 55 7.39 11.45 5.95
C GLU A 55 6.89 11.83 4.55
N ARG A 56 7.51 11.29 3.50
CA ARG A 56 7.08 11.51 2.11
C ARG A 56 5.65 11.03 1.87
N ILE A 57 5.28 9.87 2.40
CA ILE A 57 3.92 9.33 2.26
C ILE A 57 2.91 10.23 2.96
N VAL A 58 3.18 10.67 4.19
CA VAL A 58 2.29 11.56 4.95
C VAL A 58 2.15 12.92 4.25
N LYS A 59 3.25 13.51 3.78
CA LYS A 59 3.21 14.76 3.01
C LYS A 59 2.35 14.60 1.75
N LYS A 60 2.53 13.50 1.02
CA LYS A 60 1.73 13.21 -0.18
C LYS A 60 0.24 13.07 0.15
N ARG A 61 -0.11 12.32 1.20
CA ARG A 61 -1.50 12.17 1.64
C ARG A 61 -2.14 13.50 2.01
N LYS A 62 -1.46 14.34 2.80
CA LYS A 62 -1.97 15.67 3.17
C LYS A 62 -2.12 16.59 1.97
N LYS A 63 -1.23 16.48 0.99
CA LYS A 63 -1.34 17.19 -0.30
C LYS A 63 -2.59 16.75 -1.05
N GLU A 64 -2.85 15.45 -1.14
CA GLU A 64 -4.05 14.88 -1.77
C GLU A 64 -5.33 15.30 -1.03
N GLU A 65 -5.36 15.29 0.30
CA GLU A 65 -6.49 15.78 1.10
C GLU A 65 -6.78 17.26 0.82
N ALA A 66 -5.73 18.08 0.73
CA ALA A 66 -5.84 19.50 0.38
C ALA A 66 -6.38 19.69 -1.04
N GLU A 67 -5.87 18.93 -2.02
CA GLU A 67 -6.33 18.94 -3.41
C GLU A 67 -7.82 18.56 -3.50
N ASN A 68 -8.26 17.59 -2.71
CA ASN A 68 -9.64 17.07 -2.72
C ASN A 68 -10.64 17.93 -1.95
N THR A 69 -10.20 18.98 -1.25
CA THR A 69 -11.10 19.90 -0.51
C THR A 69 -11.91 20.81 -1.45
N GLY A 70 -11.50 20.97 -2.71
CA GLY A 70 -12.27 21.68 -3.73
C GLY A 70 -11.43 22.20 -4.90
N ILE A 71 -12.07 22.56 -6.01
CA ILE A 71 -11.39 22.95 -7.26
C ILE A 71 -10.43 24.15 -7.09
N LEU A 72 -10.83 25.15 -6.28
CA LEU A 72 -9.96 26.28 -5.97
C LEU A 72 -8.75 25.87 -5.10
N SER A 73 -8.95 24.91 -4.20
CA SER A 73 -7.88 24.34 -3.38
C SER A 73 -6.89 23.56 -4.24
N TYR A 74 -7.40 22.73 -5.16
CA TYR A 74 -6.59 22.00 -6.15
C TYR A 74 -5.68 22.93 -6.96
N ILE A 75 -6.25 24.00 -7.54
CA ILE A 75 -5.47 24.97 -8.32
C ILE A 75 -4.41 25.65 -7.44
N LYS A 76 -4.77 26.02 -6.21
CA LYS A 76 -3.84 26.65 -5.24
C LYS A 76 -2.67 25.72 -4.90
N VAL A 77 -2.94 24.44 -4.61
CA VAL A 77 -1.90 23.44 -4.30
C VAL A 77 -0.97 23.22 -5.49
N LYS A 78 -1.51 23.12 -6.71
CA LYS A 78 -0.72 22.98 -7.94
C LYS A 78 0.15 24.19 -8.22
N MET A 79 -0.38 25.41 -8.07
CA MET A 79 0.39 26.64 -8.25
C MET A 79 1.52 26.76 -7.22
N LEU A 80 1.24 26.49 -5.94
CA LEU A 80 2.25 26.52 -4.88
C LEU A 80 3.37 25.49 -5.13
N SER A 81 2.99 24.26 -5.52
CA SER A 81 3.96 23.20 -5.86
C SER A 81 4.82 23.57 -7.07
N TYR A 82 4.25 24.25 -8.07
CA TYR A 82 4.98 24.67 -9.27
C TYR A 82 6.01 25.78 -8.98
N ILE A 83 5.68 26.70 -8.07
CA ILE A 83 6.52 27.87 -7.77
C ILE A 83 7.64 27.52 -6.78
N GLY A 84 7.34 26.73 -5.74
CA GLY A 84 8.31 26.45 -4.68
C GLY A 84 8.85 25.02 -4.63
N GLY A 85 8.37 24.13 -5.51
CA GLY A 85 8.69 22.70 -5.48
C GLY A 85 7.71 21.89 -4.63
N ASP A 86 7.80 20.57 -4.69
CA ASP A 86 6.83 19.67 -4.04
C ASP A 86 6.74 19.78 -2.51
N ASP A 87 7.76 20.37 -1.87
CA ASP A 87 7.81 20.61 -0.42
C ASP A 87 7.24 21.98 -0.02
N TRP A 88 6.94 22.84 -1.00
CA TRP A 88 6.54 24.22 -0.76
C TRP A 88 5.02 24.38 -0.82
N GLY A 89 4.43 24.54 0.35
CA GLY A 89 3.05 25.03 0.45
C GLY A 89 1.99 23.95 0.53
N TYR A 90 2.02 23.16 1.61
CA TYR A 90 0.85 22.86 2.44
C TYR A 90 1.38 22.17 3.71
N SER A 91 1.20 22.81 4.86
CA SER A 91 1.58 22.36 6.21
C SER A 91 2.50 21.12 6.28
N SER A 92 3.81 21.33 6.13
CA SER A 92 4.79 20.29 6.45
C SER A 92 4.57 19.91 7.92
N PRO A 93 4.20 18.64 8.22
CA PRO A 93 3.90 18.25 9.58
C PRO A 93 5.10 18.49 10.50
N SER A 94 4.85 18.90 11.73
CA SER A 94 5.92 18.94 12.72
C SER A 94 6.53 17.55 12.89
N LYS A 95 7.80 17.48 13.30
CA LYS A 95 8.47 16.20 13.63
C LYS A 95 7.67 15.41 14.68
N ASP A 96 7.04 16.10 15.62
CA ASP A 96 6.22 15.47 16.66
C ASP A 96 4.89 14.93 16.11
N GLU A 97 4.26 15.67 15.19
CA GLU A 97 3.06 15.20 14.49
C GLU A 97 3.37 13.97 13.64
N MET A 98 4.51 13.97 12.95
CA MET A 98 4.98 12.85 12.15
C MET A 98 5.22 11.60 13.00
N ARG A 99 5.88 11.75 14.15
CA ARG A 99 6.09 10.65 15.11
C ARG A 99 4.78 10.10 15.64
N LYS A 100 3.82 10.98 15.95
CA LYS A 100 2.50 10.58 16.44
C LYS A 100 1.71 9.81 15.38
N GLU A 101 1.68 10.32 14.14
CA GLU A 101 1.03 9.63 13.03
C GLU A 101 1.67 8.27 12.76
N MET A 102 3.01 8.19 12.78
CA MET A 102 3.74 6.94 12.60
C MET A 102 3.39 5.93 13.68
N GLY A 103 3.42 6.35 14.96
CA GLY A 103 3.06 5.48 16.08
C GLY A 103 1.62 4.96 15.96
N LYS A 104 0.68 5.84 15.61
CA LYS A 104 -0.72 5.45 15.38
C LYS A 104 -0.84 4.42 14.25
N MET A 105 -0.19 4.66 13.11
CA MET A 105 -0.27 3.73 11.96
C MET A 105 0.29 2.34 12.30
N LYS A 106 1.40 2.27 13.06
CA LYS A 106 1.94 1.00 13.53
C LYS A 106 0.97 0.26 14.46
N GLN A 107 0.34 1.00 15.38
CA GLN A 107 -0.64 0.44 16.29
C GLN A 107 -1.89 -0.06 15.55
N ASP A 108 -2.37 0.69 14.57
CA ASP A 108 -3.53 0.32 13.76
C ASP A 108 -3.25 -0.98 12.97
N MET A 109 -2.06 -1.11 12.36
CA MET A 109 -1.65 -2.34 11.67
C MET A 109 -1.61 -3.54 12.61
N LEU A 110 -1.02 -3.40 13.80
CA LEU A 110 -0.97 -4.47 14.80
C LEU A 110 -2.38 -4.86 15.27
N THR A 111 -3.26 -3.87 15.44
CA THR A 111 -4.65 -4.11 15.86
C THR A 111 -5.41 -4.90 14.81
N VAL A 112 -5.29 -4.53 13.53
CA VAL A 112 -5.93 -5.26 12.42
C VAL A 112 -5.36 -6.67 12.28
N PHE A 113 -4.04 -6.83 12.43
CA PHE A 113 -3.41 -8.15 12.40
C PHE A 113 -3.95 -9.03 13.53
N ASN A 114 -3.96 -8.56 14.77
CA ASN A 114 -4.48 -9.34 15.90
C ASN A 114 -5.95 -9.73 15.70
N TYR A 115 -6.78 -8.81 15.21
CA TYR A 115 -8.18 -9.10 14.88
C TYR A 115 -8.31 -10.22 13.82
N SER A 116 -7.38 -10.32 12.88
CA SER A 116 -7.40 -11.38 11.85
C SER A 116 -6.96 -12.76 12.38
N GLN A 117 -6.44 -12.84 13.60
CA GLN A 117 -6.00 -14.08 14.25
C GLN A 117 -7.03 -14.59 15.29
N GLU A 118 -8.08 -13.82 15.56
CA GLU A 118 -9.21 -14.19 16.44
C GLU A 118 -10.34 -14.85 15.64
#